data_AF-A0AAJ2I340-F1
#
_entry.id   AF-A0AAJ2I340-F1
#
_cell.length_a   1.000
_cell.length_b   1.000
_cell.length_c   1.000
_cell.angle_alpha   90.00
_cell.angle_beta   90.00
_cell.angle_gamma   90.00
#
_symmetry.space_group_name_H-M   'P 1'
#
loop_
_entity.id
_entity.type
_entity.pdbx_description
1 polymer ?
#
loop_
_entity_poly.entity_id
_entity_poly.type
_entity_poly.pdbx_seq_one_letter_code
_entity_poly.pdbx_strand_id
1 'polypeptide(L)'
;MFAAGWRAGVWAATGTLVGTLAGFVGIGQGPAASGLLGYGAMLVTVALGVAFPARGSRILRIGVPVLAAALTVPLWWVITAVGVAPYTWPFVLVTWTVLALRSRQWRAGEARHDER
;
A
#
# COMPACT_ATOMS: atom_id res chain seq x y z
N MET A 1 -13.30 -9.50 -6.49
CA MET A 1 -12.11 -9.03 -7.23
C MET A 1 -11.89 -9.76 -8.55
N PHE A 2 -11.81 -11.09 -8.58
CA PHE A 2 -11.60 -11.83 -9.83
C PHE A 2 -12.68 -11.61 -10.90
N ALA A 3 -13.95 -11.50 -10.51
CA ALA A 3 -15.04 -11.14 -11.42
C ALA A 3 -14.90 -9.73 -12.03
N ALA A 4 -14.25 -8.81 -11.31
CA ALA A 4 -13.96 -7.46 -11.82
C ALA A 4 -12.69 -7.39 -12.68
N GLY A 5 -11.90 -8.47 -12.71
CA GLY A 5 -10.70 -8.59 -13.54
C GLY A 5 -9.56 -9.36 -12.85
N TRP A 6 -8.84 -10.16 -13.62
CA TRP A 6 -7.71 -10.98 -13.15
C TRP A 6 -6.65 -10.17 -12.40
N ARG A 7 -6.32 -8.97 -12.91
CA ARG A 7 -5.32 -8.08 -12.32
C ARG A 7 -5.70 -7.63 -10.89
N ALA A 8 -6.97 -7.31 -10.67
CA ALA A 8 -7.45 -6.92 -9.34
C ALA A 8 -7.40 -8.09 -8.36
N GLY A 9 -7.71 -9.30 -8.84
CA GLY A 9 -7.58 -10.53 -8.05
C GLY A 9 -6.14 -10.81 -7.63
N VAL A 10 -5.18 -10.74 -8.55
CA VAL A 10 -3.76 -10.95 -8.24
C VAL A 10 -3.27 -9.90 -7.23
N TRP A 11 -3.56 -8.61 -7.46
CA TRP A 11 -3.13 -7.56 -6.54
C TRP A 11 -3.74 -7.67 -5.15
N ALA A 12 -5.02 -8.04 -5.07
CA ALA A 12 -5.68 -8.32 -3.81
C ALA A 12 -4.99 -9.48 -3.06
N ALA A 13 -4.75 -10.60 -3.75
CA ALA A 13 -4.09 -11.76 -3.16
C ALA A 13 -2.66 -11.41 -2.68
N THR A 14 -1.88 -10.68 -3.49
CA THR A 14 -0.54 -10.23 -3.11
C THR A 14 -0.57 -9.32 -1.89
N GLY A 15 -1.47 -8.33 -1.85
CA GLY A 15 -1.56 -7.41 -0.71
C GLY A 15 -1.96 -8.12 0.58
N THR A 16 -2.97 -8.98 0.52
CA THR A 16 -3.39 -9.79 1.67
C THR A 16 -2.24 -10.66 2.17
N LEU A 17 -1.53 -11.36 1.26
CA LEU A 17 -0.42 -12.22 1.63
C LEU A 17 0.71 -11.42 2.30
N VAL A 18 1.12 -10.30 1.69
CA VAL A 18 2.19 -9.44 2.21
C VAL A 18 1.82 -8.86 3.57
N GLY A 19 0.61 -8.32 3.72
CA GLY A 19 0.15 -7.75 4.99
C GLY A 19 0.03 -8.77 6.10
N THR A 20 -0.48 -9.97 5.79
CA THR A 20 -0.60 -11.06 6.76
C THR A 20 0.78 -11.56 7.20
N LEU A 21 1.70 -11.83 6.26
CA LEU A 21 3.06 -12.27 6.60
C LEU A 21 3.83 -11.21 7.39
N ALA A 22 3.76 -9.94 6.97
CA ALA A 22 4.37 -8.84 7.69
C ALA A 22 3.76 -8.68 9.10
N GLY A 23 2.45 -8.89 9.24
CA GLY A 23 1.77 -8.88 10.54
C GLY A 23 2.23 -9.99 11.48
N PHE A 24 2.39 -11.22 10.97
CA PHE A 24 2.93 -12.33 11.75
C PHE A 24 4.34 -12.06 12.26
N VAL A 25 5.19 -11.45 11.42
CA VAL A 25 6.58 -11.13 11.79
C VAL A 25 6.68 -9.92 12.72
N GLY A 26 5.88 -8.87 12.47
CA GLY A 26 6.05 -7.56 13.12
C GLY A 26 5.16 -7.30 14.34
N ILE A 27 4.01 -7.96 14.47
CA ILE A 27 3.02 -7.69 15.52
C ILE A 27 2.71 -8.95 16.34
N GLY A 28 2.69 -10.12 15.69
CA GLY A 28 2.38 -11.40 16.32
C GLY A 28 1.03 -11.97 15.90
N GLN A 29 0.76 -13.20 16.35
CA GLN A 29 -0.31 -14.04 15.79
C GLN A 29 -1.72 -13.51 16.02
N GLY A 30 -2.01 -12.88 17.18
CA GLY A 30 -3.37 -12.42 17.51
C GLY A 30 -3.92 -11.40 16.51
N PRO A 31 -3.26 -10.23 16.34
CA PRO A 31 -3.70 -9.24 15.36
C PRO A 31 -3.58 -9.71 13.91
N ALA A 32 -2.59 -10.54 13.57
CA ALA A 32 -2.46 -11.10 12.22
C ALA A 32 -3.61 -12.06 11.87
N ALA A 33 -4.04 -12.90 12.81
CA ALA A 33 -5.13 -13.85 12.63
C ALA A 33 -6.50 -13.19 12.48
N SER A 34 -6.66 -11.94 12.94
CA SER A 34 -7.89 -11.16 12.74
C SER A 34 -8.15 -10.76 11.28
N GLY A 35 -7.14 -10.89 10.40
CA GLY A 35 -7.21 -10.48 9.00
C GLY A 35 -7.15 -8.96 8.77
N LEU A 36 -7.18 -8.13 9.82
CA LEU A 36 -7.13 -6.66 9.72
C LEU A 36 -5.86 -6.15 9.02
N LEU A 37 -4.71 -6.75 9.35
CA LEU A 37 -3.42 -6.40 8.75
C LEU A 37 -3.35 -6.77 7.26
N GLY A 38 -3.94 -7.91 6.88
CA GLY A 38 -4.04 -8.34 5.49
C GLY A 38 -5.00 -7.47 4.67
N TYR A 39 -6.13 -7.07 5.24
CA TYR A 39 -7.13 -6.24 4.55
C TYR A 39 -6.60 -4.84 4.21
N GLY A 40 -5.92 -4.16 5.15
CA GLY A 40 -5.32 -2.85 4.88
C GLY A 40 -4.30 -2.90 3.75
N ALA A 41 -3.43 -3.91 3.76
CA ALA A 41 -2.44 -4.14 2.71
C ALA A 41 -3.06 -4.48 1.35
N MET A 42 -4.14 -5.28 1.32
CA MET A 42 -4.93 -5.58 0.12
C MET A 42 -5.46 -4.30 -0.55
N LEU A 43 -6.02 -3.37 0.23
CA LEU A 43 -6.52 -2.12 -0.32
C LEU A 43 -5.40 -1.28 -0.93
N VAL A 44 -4.22 -1.24 -0.29
CA VAL A 44 -3.05 -0.49 -0.81
C VAL A 44 -2.60 -1.06 -2.15
N THR A 45 -2.45 -2.39 -2.27
CA THR A 45 -1.98 -2.99 -3.52
C THR A 45 -3.00 -2.87 -4.65
N VAL A 46 -4.29 -2.97 -4.35
CA VAL A 46 -5.34 -2.75 -5.36
C VAL A 46 -5.37 -1.28 -5.78
N ALA A 47 -5.29 -0.35 -4.84
CA ALA A 47 -5.27 1.09 -5.14
C ALA A 47 -4.06 1.46 -6.00
N LEU A 48 -2.84 1.05 -5.62
CA LEU A 48 -1.62 1.43 -6.34
C LEU A 48 -1.33 0.56 -7.56
N GLY A 49 -1.82 -0.68 -7.59
CA GLY A 49 -1.60 -1.63 -8.68
C GLY A 49 -2.65 -1.58 -9.79
N VAL A 50 -3.86 -1.12 -9.49
CA VAL A 50 -4.99 -1.07 -10.42
C VAL A 50 -5.55 0.33 -10.60
N ALA A 51 -5.93 1.03 -9.52
CA ALA A 51 -6.60 2.34 -9.64
C ALA A 51 -5.62 3.47 -10.01
N PHE A 52 -4.43 3.48 -9.41
CA PHE A 52 -3.41 4.52 -9.58
C PHE A 52 -2.04 3.95 -9.99
N PRO A 53 -1.96 3.16 -11.09
CA PRO A 53 -0.74 2.50 -11.49
C PRO A 53 0.38 3.50 -11.73
N ALA A 54 1.57 3.20 -11.19
CA ALA A 54 2.77 3.97 -11.47
C ALA A 54 3.11 3.95 -12.97
N ARG A 55 3.69 5.04 -13.46
CA ARG A 55 4.32 5.14 -14.78
C ARG A 55 5.84 4.99 -14.58
N GLY A 56 6.52 4.23 -15.43
CA GLY A 56 7.96 3.96 -15.30
C GLY A 56 8.31 2.47 -15.38
N SER A 57 9.47 2.10 -14.84
CA SER A 57 10.00 0.73 -14.91
C SER A 57 9.07 -0.29 -14.23
N ARG A 58 9.10 -1.54 -14.71
CA ARG A 58 8.30 -2.63 -14.13
C ARG A 58 8.60 -2.83 -12.64
N ILE A 59 9.86 -2.60 -12.23
CA ILE A 59 10.31 -2.68 -10.84
C ILE A 59 9.56 -1.68 -9.97
N LEU A 60 9.43 -0.41 -10.38
CA LEU A 60 8.68 0.60 -9.65
C LEU A 60 7.18 0.27 -9.58
N ARG A 61 6.62 -0.22 -10.70
CA ARG A 61 5.20 -0.58 -10.79
C ARG A 61 4.80 -1.73 -9.88
N ILE A 62 5.74 -2.63 -9.57
CA ILE A 62 5.48 -3.79 -8.72
C ILE A 62 5.97 -3.58 -7.29
N GLY A 63 7.19 -3.06 -7.14
CA GLY A 63 7.84 -2.87 -5.86
C GLY A 63 7.13 -1.85 -4.97
N VAL A 64 6.68 -0.72 -5.53
CA VAL A 64 6.03 0.33 -4.72
C VAL A 64 4.73 -0.17 -4.06
N PRO A 65 3.76 -0.79 -4.76
CA PRO A 65 2.57 -1.34 -4.12
C PRO A 65 2.88 -2.38 -3.03
N VAL A 66 3.86 -3.27 -3.26
CA VAL A 66 4.21 -4.33 -2.31
C VAL A 66 4.86 -3.76 -1.05
N LEU A 67 5.83 -2.85 -1.20
CA LEU A 67 6.46 -2.14 -0.09
C LEU A 67 5.43 -1.32 0.70
N ALA A 68 4.54 -0.61 -0.01
CA ALA A 68 3.47 0.16 0.60
C ALA A 68 2.51 -0.74 1.40
N ALA A 69 2.16 -1.92 0.90
CA ALA A 69 1.38 -2.90 1.66
C ALA A 69 2.07 -3.29 2.97
N ALA A 70 3.37 -3.58 2.95
CA ALA A 70 4.12 -3.90 4.15
C ALA A 70 4.16 -2.73 5.16
N LEU A 71 4.24 -1.48 4.68
CA LEU A 71 4.22 -0.27 5.52
C LEU A 71 2.91 -0.08 6.30
N THR A 72 1.82 -0.74 5.92
CA THR A 72 0.57 -0.68 6.69
C THR A 72 0.70 -1.30 8.08
N VAL A 73 1.62 -2.27 8.27
CA VAL A 73 1.83 -2.98 9.54
C VAL A 73 2.48 -2.11 10.62
N PRO A 74 3.64 -1.45 10.40
CA PRO A 74 4.20 -0.55 11.41
C PRO A 74 3.27 0.64 11.68
N LEU A 75 2.54 1.10 10.67
CA LEU A 75 1.58 2.19 10.86
C LEU A 75 0.37 1.76 11.72
N TRP A 76 -0.11 0.53 11.56
CA TRP A 76 -1.11 -0.05 12.45
C TRP A 76 -0.64 -0.02 13.91
N TRP A 77 0.62 -0.39 14.18
CA TRP A 77 1.20 -0.34 15.52
C TRP A 77 1.18 1.09 16.10
N VAL A 78 1.65 2.08 15.32
CA VAL A 78 1.64 3.49 15.73
C VAL A 78 0.22 3.98 16.05
N ILE A 79 -0.76 3.65 15.20
CA ILE A 79 -2.15 4.07 15.41
C ILE A 79 -2.75 3.43 16.67
N THR A 80 -2.47 2.13 16.90
CA THR A 80 -2.94 1.46 18.11
C THR A 80 -2.25 1.97 19.37
N ALA A 81 -0.97 2.37 19.28
CA ALA A 81 -0.22 2.92 20.40
C ALA A 81 -0.76 4.27 20.88
N VAL A 82 -1.38 5.07 20.00
CA VAL A 82 -2.06 6.32 20.38
C VAL A 82 -3.51 6.11 20.83
N GLY A 83 -3.94 4.86 21.02
CA GLY A 83 -5.27 4.51 21.54
C GLY A 83 -6.42 4.63 20.53
N VAL A 84 -6.10 4.77 19.24
CA VAL A 84 -7.10 4.89 18.17
C VAL A 84 -7.31 3.53 17.50
N ALA A 85 -8.57 3.21 17.19
CA ALA A 85 -8.89 2.02 16.42
C ALA A 85 -8.38 2.18 14.95
N PRO A 86 -7.54 1.26 14.46
CA PRO A 86 -6.80 1.45 13.22
C PRO A 86 -7.67 1.42 11.95
N TYR A 87 -8.76 0.64 11.93
CA TYR A 87 -9.67 0.52 10.78
C TYR A 87 -8.94 0.57 9.42
N THR A 88 -9.31 1.51 8.54
CA THR A 88 -8.69 1.74 7.23
C THR A 88 -7.66 2.87 7.24
N TRP A 89 -7.33 3.44 8.40
CA TRP A 89 -6.34 4.52 8.52
C TRP A 89 -4.97 4.16 7.95
N PRO A 90 -4.40 2.95 8.21
CA PRO A 90 -3.14 2.57 7.61
C PRO A 90 -3.15 2.62 6.08
N PHE A 91 -4.24 2.13 5.47
CA PHE A 91 -4.42 2.16 4.02
C PHE A 91 -4.47 3.59 3.47
N VAL A 92 -5.29 4.46 4.07
CA VAL A 92 -5.48 5.84 3.61
C VAL A 92 -4.17 6.61 3.65
N LEU A 93 -3.48 6.58 4.78
CA LEU A 93 -2.25 7.34 5.00
C LEU A 93 -1.10 6.85 4.10
N VAL A 94 -0.92 5.54 3.96
CA VAL A 94 0.11 4.98 3.05
C VAL A 94 -0.20 5.36 1.60
N THR A 95 -1.45 5.17 1.16
CA THR A 95 -1.84 5.48 -0.23
C THR A 95 -1.65 6.96 -0.54
N TRP A 96 -2.12 7.86 0.33
CA TRP A 96 -1.92 9.30 0.17
C TRP A 96 -0.45 9.69 0.17
N THR A 97 0.37 9.08 1.03
CA THR A 97 1.82 9.34 1.07
C THR A 97 2.46 8.98 -0.28
N VAL A 98 2.16 7.80 -0.83
CA VAL A 98 2.69 7.38 -2.13
C VAL A 98 2.24 8.30 -3.26
N LEU A 99 0.96 8.66 -3.29
CA LEU A 99 0.41 9.56 -4.31
C LEU A 99 1.00 10.97 -4.20
N ALA A 100 1.17 11.49 -3.00
CA ALA A 100 1.78 12.79 -2.74
C ALA A 100 3.26 12.80 -3.20
N LEU A 101 4.05 11.78 -2.85
CA LEU A 101 5.43 11.65 -3.30
C LEU A 101 5.53 11.61 -4.83
N ARG A 102 4.66 10.84 -5.48
CA ARG A 102 4.60 10.77 -6.94
C ARG A 102 4.22 12.11 -7.57
N SER A 103 3.25 12.83 -7.02
CA SER A 103 2.84 14.14 -7.54
C SER A 103 3.95 15.18 -7.41
N ARG A 104 4.76 15.12 -6.33
CA ARG A 104 5.95 15.97 -6.17
C ARG A 104 7.03 15.65 -7.20
N GLN A 105 7.28 14.37 -7.47
CA GLN A 105 8.25 13.95 -8.49
C GLN A 105 7.86 14.41 -9.89
N TRP A 106 6.57 14.39 -10.22
CA TRP A 106 6.03 14.91 -11.47
C TRP A 106 6.37 16.41 -11.60
N ARG A 107 5.93 17.23 -10.63
CA ARG A 107 6.18 18.68 -10.63
C ARG A 107 7.66 19.06 -10.71
N ALA A 108 8.53 18.30 -10.05
CA ALA A 108 9.98 18.51 -10.13
C ALA A 108 10.60 18.09 -11.48
N GLY A 109 9.92 17.24 -12.23
CA GLY A 109 10.27 16.87 -13.61
C GLY A 109 9.92 17.97 -14.61
N GLU A 110 8.73 18.57 -14.51
CA GLU A 110 8.34 19.68 -15.39
C GLU A 110 9.26 20.90 -15.23
N ALA A 111 9.64 21.25 -13.99
CA ALA A 111 10.54 22.38 -13.74
C ALA A 111 11.91 22.25 -14.43
N ARG A 112 12.38 21.02 -14.71
CA ARG A 112 13.65 20.77 -15.43
C ARG A 112 13.53 20.82 -16.95
N HIS A 113 12.32 20.79 -17.49
CA HIS A 113 12.07 20.89 -18.94
C HIS A 113 11.94 22.33 -19.41
N ASP A 114 11.46 23.25 -18.56
CA ASP A 114 11.34 24.68 -18.90
C ASP A 114 12.70 25.43 -18.85
N GLU A 115 13.72 24.86 -18.22
CA GLU A 115 15.07 25.45 -18.13
C GLU A 115 16.02 25.06 -19.29
N ARG A 116 15.54 24.30 -20.29
CA ARG A 116 16.32 23.84 -21.45
C ARG A 116 15.77 24.38 -22.76
#